data_AF-A0A942XL26-F1
#
_entry.id   AF-A0A942XL26-F1
#
_cell.length_a   1.000
_cell.length_b   1.000
_cell.length_c   1.000
_cell.angle_alpha   90.00
_cell.angle_beta   90.00
_cell.angle_gamma   90.00
#
_symmetry.space_group_name_H-M   'P 1'
#
loop_
_entity.id
_entity.type
_entity.pdbx_description
1 polymer ?
#
loop_
_entity_poly.entity_id
_entity_poly.type
_entity_poly.pdbx_seq_one_letter_code
_entity_poly.pdbx_strand_id
1 'polypeptide(L)'
;MNVLEKILEENEMEVIKELTEENERCFKQCEGACSSTKNGICNCNDGALVQAIQKIQSYLESTNNENDDWIPVSKRLPEPYKLVEVTVHCSEWISDYNSAWVPENEKIHYDEEYLSRTGYADEGGDWLFYDKDGCEVYCDKEFRTDKTDVYNVVTAWRTLPEPYKGGE
;
A
#
# COMPACT_ATOMS: atom_id res chain seq x y z
N MET A 1 16.65 11.27 -2.70
CA MET A 1 16.51 11.21 -1.23
C MET A 1 16.23 9.76 -0.91
N ASN A 2 17.21 9.08 -0.30
CA ASN A 2 17.12 7.67 0.06
C ASN A 2 15.93 7.48 1.00
N VAL A 3 15.14 6.42 0.86
CA VAL A 3 13.96 6.20 1.73
C VAL A 3 14.36 6.16 3.20
N LEU A 4 15.57 5.69 3.51
CA LEU A 4 16.10 5.73 4.87
C LEU A 4 16.30 7.15 5.41
N GLU A 5 16.68 8.14 4.58
CA GLU A 5 16.86 9.54 5.00
C GLU A 5 15.55 10.19 5.48
N LYS A 6 14.40 9.59 5.15
CA LYS A 6 13.08 10.06 5.61
C LYS A 6 12.65 9.45 6.94
N ILE A 7 13.30 8.37 7.39
CA ILE A 7 12.85 7.54 8.52
C ILE A 7 13.87 7.55 9.65
N LEU A 8 15.15 7.55 9.32
CA LEU A 8 16.25 7.46 10.28
C LEU A 8 16.71 8.84 10.71
N GLU A 9 17.19 8.92 11.95
CA GLU A 9 17.85 10.10 12.49
C GLU A 9 19.26 10.27 11.89
N GLU A 10 19.84 11.48 11.97
CA GLU A 10 21.16 11.78 11.37
C GLU A 10 22.28 10.89 11.92
N ASN A 11 22.24 10.59 13.22
CA ASN A 11 23.19 9.70 13.89
C ASN A 11 23.09 8.25 13.39
N GLU A 12 21.88 7.74 13.14
CA GLU A 12 21.65 6.39 12.60
C GLU A 12 22.18 6.28 11.17
N MET A 13 21.99 7.33 10.37
CA MET A 13 22.54 7.42 9.01
C MET A 13 24.06 7.45 9.01
N GLU A 14 24.68 8.18 9.94
CA GLU A 14 26.13 8.23 10.11
C GLU A 14 26.71 6.85 10.46
N VAL A 15 26.09 6.13 11.40
CA VAL A 15 26.50 4.77 11.78
C VAL A 15 26.42 3.80 10.59
N ILE A 16 25.35 3.85 9.80
CA ILE A 16 25.20 3.00 8.59
C ILE A 16 26.30 3.31 7.57
N LYS A 17 26.65 4.59 7.41
CA LYS A 17 27.71 5.02 6.49
C LYS A 17 29.07 4.51 6.96
N GLU A 18 29.41 4.69 8.24
CA GLU A 18 30.65 4.19 8.83
C GLU A 18 30.78 2.66 8.66
N LEU A 19 29.70 1.92 8.95
CA LEU A 19 29.64 0.47 8.78
C LEU A 19 29.89 0.05 7.31
N THR A 20 29.33 0.79 6.37
CA THR A 20 29.50 0.53 4.93
C THR A 20 30.95 0.79 4.49
N GLU A 21 31.54 1.90 4.92
CA GLU A 21 32.94 2.25 4.64
C GLU A 21 33.93 1.26 5.28
N GLU A 22 33.65 0.80 6.49
CA GLU A 22 34.42 -0.26 7.16
C GLU A 22 34.34 -1.58 6.40
N ASN A 23 33.16 -1.97 5.93
CA ASN A 23 33.02 -3.19 5.13
C ASN A 23 33.76 -3.09 3.80
N GLU A 24 33.73 -1.94 3.11
CA GLU A 24 34.50 -1.73 1.89
C GLU A 24 36.02 -1.83 2.14
N ARG A 25 36.51 -1.25 3.24
CA ARG A 25 37.91 -1.38 3.63
C ARG A 25 38.26 -2.84 3.91
N CYS A 26 37.40 -3.57 4.61
CA CYS A 26 37.56 -5.00 4.86
C CYS A 26 37.63 -5.79 3.53
N PHE A 27 36.71 -5.52 2.60
CA PHE A 27 36.70 -6.15 1.28
C PHE A 27 38.01 -5.91 0.50
N LYS A 28 38.55 -4.69 0.53
CA LYS A 28 39.77 -4.30 -0.20
C LYS A 28 41.07 -4.79 0.45
N GLN A 29 41.15 -4.77 1.78
CA GLN A 29 42.39 -5.05 2.53
C GLN A 29 42.55 -6.52 2.92
N CYS A 30 41.45 -7.25 3.07
CA CYS A 30 41.46 -8.62 3.57
C CYS A 30 41.56 -9.67 2.43
N GLU A 31 41.51 -9.28 1.15
CA GLU A 31 41.30 -10.20 0.01
C GLU A 31 40.13 -11.19 0.22
N GLY A 32 39.16 -10.86 1.09
CA GLY A 32 38.09 -11.79 1.49
C GLY A 32 38.50 -12.90 2.46
N ALA A 33 39.62 -12.78 3.18
CA ALA A 33 40.07 -13.77 4.18
C ALA A 33 39.10 -13.94 5.36
N CYS A 34 38.21 -12.96 5.58
CA CYS A 34 36.94 -13.17 6.26
C CYS A 34 36.01 -13.98 5.32
N SER A 35 36.25 -15.30 5.26
CA SER A 35 35.34 -16.39 4.87
C SER A 35 34.56 -16.40 3.54
N SER A 36 34.61 -15.38 2.67
CA SER A 36 34.12 -15.31 1.26
C SER A 36 33.38 -13.99 0.97
N THR A 37 33.14 -13.70 -0.31
CA THR A 37 32.41 -12.51 -0.78
C THR A 37 31.09 -12.91 -1.44
N LYS A 38 30.05 -12.09 -1.27
CA LYS A 38 28.75 -12.25 -1.94
C LYS A 38 28.30 -10.89 -2.45
N ASN A 39 28.04 -10.78 -3.76
CA ASN A 39 27.64 -9.53 -4.42
C ASN A 39 28.58 -8.34 -4.17
N GLY A 40 29.91 -8.57 -4.07
CA GLY A 40 30.88 -7.50 -3.82
C GLY A 40 30.97 -7.03 -2.37
N ILE A 41 30.31 -7.71 -1.43
CA ILE A 41 30.32 -7.41 0.01
C ILE A 41 31.03 -8.55 0.74
N CYS A 42 31.82 -8.22 1.77
CA CYS A 42 32.45 -9.23 2.63
C CYS A 42 31.37 -10.03 3.40
N ASN A 43 31.57 -11.32 3.69
CA ASN A 43 30.58 -12.13 4.41
C ASN A 43 30.74 -12.11 5.95
N CYS A 44 31.57 -11.22 6.50
CA CYS A 44 31.65 -11.01 7.93
C CYS A 44 30.31 -10.50 8.50
N ASN A 45 30.18 -10.46 9.83
CA ASN A 45 28.96 -9.98 10.49
C ASN A 45 28.58 -8.57 10.00
N ASP A 46 29.56 -7.66 9.87
CA ASP A 46 29.33 -6.30 9.37
C ASP A 46 28.81 -6.32 7.93
N GLY A 47 29.32 -7.22 7.09
CA GLY A 47 28.84 -7.37 5.72
C GLY A 47 27.46 -8.01 5.62
N ALA A 48 27.10 -8.90 6.55
CA ALA A 48 25.74 -9.40 6.67
C ALA A 48 24.76 -8.29 7.06
N LEU A 49 25.17 -7.37 7.94
CA LEU A 49 24.40 -6.18 8.29
C LEU A 49 24.24 -5.23 7.10
N VAL A 50 25.31 -4.94 6.36
CA VAL A 50 25.25 -4.12 5.14
C VAL A 50 24.30 -4.75 4.10
N GLN A 51 24.36 -6.07 3.90
CA GLN A 51 23.43 -6.77 3.00
C GLN A 51 21.97 -6.69 3.47
N ALA A 52 21.72 -6.77 4.77
CA ALA A 52 20.37 -6.63 5.31
C ALA A 52 19.83 -5.21 5.09
N ILE A 53 20.66 -4.18 5.34
CA ILE A 53 20.30 -2.77 5.12
C ILE A 53 19.99 -2.52 3.64
N GLN A 54 20.82 -3.00 2.70
CA GLN A 54 20.56 -2.86 1.26
C GLN A 54 19.28 -3.55 0.81
N LYS A 55 18.95 -4.72 1.38
CA LYS A 55 17.68 -5.40 1.10
C LYS A 55 16.48 -4.61 1.62
N ILE A 56 16.59 -4.03 2.81
CA ILE A 56 15.55 -3.18 3.39
C ILE A 56 15.37 -1.92 2.53
N GLN A 57 16.45 -1.27 2.11
CA GLN A 57 16.42 -0.14 1.17
C GLN A 57 15.70 -0.52 -0.13
N SER A 58 16.14 -1.60 -0.78
CA SER A 58 15.54 -2.05 -2.03
C SER A 58 14.05 -2.42 -1.87
N TYR A 59 13.68 -3.05 -0.75
CA TYR A 59 12.27 -3.34 -0.45
C TYR A 59 11.47 -2.04 -0.28
N LEU A 60 11.97 -1.10 0.51
CA LEU A 60 11.33 0.19 0.76
C LEU A 60 11.21 1.06 -0.50
N GLU A 61 12.21 1.01 -1.38
CA GLU A 61 12.19 1.64 -2.70
C GLU A 61 11.18 0.94 -3.62
N SER A 62 11.07 -0.39 -3.57
CA SER A 62 10.08 -1.15 -4.34
C SER A 62 8.63 -0.94 -3.85
N THR A 63 8.43 -0.67 -2.56
CA THR A 63 7.13 -0.29 -2.00
C THR A 63 6.81 1.18 -2.21
N ASN A 64 7.83 2.03 -2.34
CA ASN A 64 7.71 3.41 -2.82
C ASN A 64 7.73 3.47 -4.35
N ASN A 65 7.21 2.45 -5.04
CA ASN A 65 6.87 2.60 -6.44
C ASN A 65 5.87 3.76 -6.55
N GLU A 66 6.39 4.95 -6.87
CA GLU A 66 5.69 6.13 -7.37
C GLU A 66 4.95 5.86 -8.70
N ASN A 67 4.80 4.59 -9.08
CA ASN A 67 4.11 4.09 -10.26
C ASN A 67 2.64 3.73 -10.00
N ASP A 68 2.21 3.72 -8.74
CA ASP A 68 0.79 3.70 -8.43
C ASP A 68 0.35 5.14 -8.19
N ASP A 69 -0.26 5.78 -9.21
CA ASP A 69 -0.92 7.09 -9.13
C ASP A 69 -2.02 7.18 -8.03
N TRP A 70 -2.18 6.11 -7.25
CA TRP A 70 -3.08 5.94 -6.13
C TRP A 70 -2.62 6.75 -4.91
N ILE A 71 -3.49 7.68 -4.52
CA ILE A 71 -3.38 8.56 -3.38
C ILE A 71 -4.25 7.98 -2.27
N PRO A 72 -3.69 7.57 -1.12
CA PRO A 72 -4.49 7.15 0.02
C PRO A 72 -5.44 8.25 0.49
N VAL A 73 -6.66 7.89 0.88
CA VAL A 73 -7.66 8.86 1.39
C VAL A 73 -7.14 9.61 2.62
N SER A 74 -6.37 8.93 3.47
CA SER A 74 -5.72 9.51 4.65
C SER A 74 -4.66 10.58 4.32
N LYS A 75 -4.13 10.60 3.09
CA LYS A 75 -3.14 11.59 2.64
C LYS A 75 -3.81 12.89 2.20
N ARG A 76 -4.84 12.79 1.36
CA ARG A 76 -5.70 13.91 0.92
C ARG A 76 -6.93 13.41 0.15
N LEU A 77 -7.95 14.25 0.09
CA LEU A 77 -9.12 14.06 -0.79
C LEU A 77 -8.90 14.68 -2.18
N PRO A 78 -9.62 14.21 -3.21
CA PRO A 78 -9.73 14.93 -4.48
C PRO A 78 -10.54 16.24 -4.30
N GLU A 79 -10.66 17.02 -5.39
CA GLU A 79 -11.60 18.15 -5.40
C GLU A 79 -13.05 17.61 -5.24
N PRO A 80 -13.93 18.31 -4.52
CA PRO A 80 -15.32 17.88 -4.37
C PRO A 80 -16.00 17.65 -5.73
N TYR A 81 -16.77 16.57 -5.81
CA TYR A 81 -17.50 16.11 -7.01
C TYR A 81 -16.61 15.78 -8.22
N LYS A 82 -15.28 15.72 -8.05
CA LYS A 82 -14.37 15.30 -9.11
C LYS A 82 -14.40 13.78 -9.24
N LEU A 83 -14.70 13.31 -10.44
CA LEU A 83 -14.63 11.89 -10.77
C LEU A 83 -13.17 11.42 -10.79
N VAL A 84 -12.93 10.37 -10.02
CA VAL A 84 -11.65 9.70 -9.84
C VAL A 84 -11.87 8.19 -9.90
N GLU A 85 -10.81 7.43 -10.16
CA GLU A 85 -10.83 6.00 -9.91
C GLU A 85 -10.55 5.79 -8.42
N VAL A 86 -11.34 4.95 -7.76
CA VAL A 86 -11.29 4.67 -6.31
C VAL A 86 -11.06 3.19 -6.07
N THR A 87 -10.28 2.89 -5.03
CA THR A 87 -10.19 1.55 -4.45
C THR A 87 -11.16 1.49 -3.27
N VAL A 88 -12.15 0.61 -3.37
CA VAL A 88 -13.17 0.38 -2.33
C VAL A 88 -12.90 -0.95 -1.67
N HIS A 89 -12.81 -0.95 -0.34
CA HIS A 89 -12.78 -2.15 0.50
C HIS A 89 -14.21 -2.45 0.92
N CYS A 90 -14.72 -3.59 0.46
CA CYS A 90 -16.05 -4.10 0.81
C CYS A 90 -15.91 -5.10 1.96
N SER A 91 -16.70 -4.92 3.01
CA SER A 91 -16.69 -5.83 4.16
C SER A 91 -17.25 -7.20 3.79
N GLU A 92 -16.87 -8.20 4.59
CA GLU A 92 -17.61 -9.45 4.62
C GLU A 92 -19.05 -9.19 5.08
N TRP A 93 -20.00 -9.99 4.61
CA TRP A 93 -21.40 -9.91 5.00
C TRP A 93 -22.11 -11.25 4.84
N ILE A 94 -23.29 -11.38 5.43
CA ILE A 94 -24.09 -12.62 5.38
C ILE A 94 -25.46 -12.28 4.81
N SER A 95 -25.82 -12.90 3.69
CA SER A 95 -27.06 -12.55 2.96
C SER A 95 -28.33 -12.83 3.75
N ASP A 96 -28.31 -13.89 4.53
CA ASP A 96 -29.40 -14.34 5.39
C ASP A 96 -29.09 -14.13 6.87
N TYR A 97 -28.32 -13.09 7.21
CA TYR A 97 -27.90 -12.78 8.58
C TYR A 97 -29.05 -12.80 9.58
N ASN A 98 -30.15 -12.12 9.24
CA ASN A 98 -31.35 -11.97 10.09
C ASN A 98 -32.34 -13.15 10.01
N SER A 99 -32.06 -14.15 9.17
CA SER A 99 -32.93 -15.31 9.00
C SER A 99 -32.72 -16.33 10.12
N ALA A 100 -33.39 -16.12 11.25
CA ALA A 100 -33.26 -16.97 12.44
C ALA A 100 -33.63 -18.45 12.21
N TRP A 101 -34.33 -18.77 11.11
CA TRP A 101 -34.68 -20.13 10.71
C TRP A 101 -33.57 -20.84 9.92
N VAL A 102 -32.51 -20.14 9.50
CA VAL A 102 -31.35 -20.74 8.82
C VAL A 102 -30.26 -21.05 9.86
N PRO A 103 -29.81 -22.31 9.97
CA PRO A 103 -28.68 -22.67 10.81
C PRO A 103 -27.41 -21.91 10.39
N GLU A 104 -26.57 -21.53 11.36
CA GLU A 104 -25.38 -20.69 11.09
C GLU A 104 -24.41 -21.31 10.06
N ASN A 105 -24.25 -22.63 10.05
CA ASN A 105 -23.39 -23.33 9.10
C ASN A 105 -23.97 -23.46 7.68
N GLU A 106 -25.23 -23.06 7.49
CA GLU A 106 -25.94 -23.06 6.20
C GLU A 106 -26.13 -21.64 5.65
N LYS A 107 -25.79 -20.62 6.45
CA LYS A 107 -25.87 -19.23 6.01
C LYS A 107 -24.91 -18.95 4.87
N ILE A 108 -25.28 -18.00 4.02
CA ILE A 108 -24.51 -17.64 2.83
C ILE A 108 -23.57 -16.49 3.19
N HIS A 109 -22.29 -16.83 3.34
CA HIS A 109 -21.21 -15.89 3.62
C HIS A 109 -20.61 -15.33 2.34
N TYR A 110 -20.28 -14.04 2.38
CA TYR A 110 -19.51 -13.35 1.37
C TYR A 110 -18.27 -12.78 2.03
N ASP A 111 -17.11 -13.11 1.47
CA ASP A 111 -15.81 -12.64 1.97
C ASP A 111 -15.59 -11.15 1.66
N GLU A 112 -14.62 -10.55 2.34
CA GLU A 112 -14.15 -9.20 2.03
C GLU A 112 -13.58 -9.13 0.60
N GLU A 113 -13.81 -8.00 -0.08
CA GLU A 113 -13.36 -7.77 -1.45
C GLU A 113 -12.76 -6.36 -1.63
N TYR A 114 -11.83 -6.21 -2.57
CA TYR A 114 -11.34 -4.90 -3.03
C TYR A 114 -11.77 -4.65 -4.47
N LEU A 115 -12.41 -3.51 -4.71
CA LEU A 115 -12.93 -3.12 -6.01
C LEU A 115 -12.24 -1.85 -6.51
N SER A 116 -11.91 -1.81 -7.81
CA SER A 116 -11.62 -0.55 -8.50
C SER A 116 -12.88 -0.06 -9.23
N ARG A 117 -13.33 1.16 -8.93
CA ARG A 117 -14.53 1.78 -9.50
C ARG A 117 -14.33 3.27 -9.75
N THR A 118 -15.22 3.88 -10.51
CA THR A 118 -15.27 5.35 -10.62
C THR A 118 -16.09 5.90 -9.45
N GLY A 119 -15.60 6.96 -8.80
CA GLY A 119 -16.30 7.60 -7.69
C GLY A 119 -15.87 9.04 -7.47
N TYR A 120 -16.47 9.69 -6.48
CA TYR A 120 -16.15 11.04 -6.06
C TYR A 120 -16.39 11.22 -4.56
N ALA A 121 -15.74 12.23 -3.99
CA ALA A 121 -16.04 12.72 -2.65
C ALA A 121 -16.87 14.01 -2.75
N ASP A 122 -17.86 14.19 -1.87
CA ASP A 122 -18.64 15.42 -1.78
C ASP A 122 -17.89 16.52 -0.99
N GLU A 123 -18.54 17.66 -0.75
CA GLU A 123 -17.97 18.75 0.06
C GLU A 123 -17.75 18.37 1.53
N GLY A 124 -18.51 17.41 2.06
CA GLY A 124 -18.37 16.87 3.40
C GLY A 124 -17.24 15.83 3.55
N GLY A 125 -16.68 15.39 2.42
CA GLY A 125 -15.70 14.31 2.36
C GLY A 125 -16.31 12.91 2.43
N ASP A 126 -17.63 12.81 2.27
CA ASP A 126 -18.31 11.53 2.15
C ASP A 126 -18.16 11.01 0.72
N TRP A 127 -17.94 9.71 0.57
CA TRP A 127 -17.60 9.08 -0.70
C TRP A 127 -18.79 8.38 -1.33
N LEU A 128 -18.89 8.48 -2.65
CA LEU A 128 -19.78 7.68 -3.47
C LEU A 128 -19.00 7.04 -4.62
N PHE A 129 -19.38 5.83 -5.01
CA PHE A 129 -18.86 5.17 -6.22
C PHE A 129 -19.99 4.60 -7.06
N TYR A 130 -19.70 4.39 -8.35
CA TYR A 130 -20.62 3.73 -9.27
C TYR A 130 -20.38 2.23 -9.29
N ASP A 131 -21.43 1.45 -9.04
CA ASP A 131 -21.37 0.01 -9.19
C ASP A 131 -21.29 -0.42 -10.68
N LYS A 132 -21.31 -1.73 -10.93
CA LYS A 132 -21.25 -2.30 -12.29
C LYS A 132 -22.45 -1.92 -13.17
N ASP A 133 -23.59 -1.60 -12.56
CA ASP A 133 -24.84 -1.24 -13.23
C ASP A 133 -24.98 0.28 -13.38
N GLY A 134 -23.99 1.04 -12.89
CA GLY A 134 -23.95 2.50 -12.95
C GLY A 134 -24.76 3.18 -11.85
N CYS A 135 -25.16 2.46 -10.80
CA CYS A 135 -25.85 3.02 -9.66
C CYS A 135 -24.87 3.60 -8.63
N GLU A 136 -25.24 4.73 -8.03
CA GLU A 136 -24.46 5.36 -6.96
C GLU A 136 -24.60 4.58 -5.65
N VAL A 137 -23.47 4.23 -5.06
CA VAL A 137 -23.37 3.54 -3.78
C VAL A 137 -22.62 4.43 -2.80
N TYR A 138 -23.22 4.68 -1.64
CA TYR A 138 -22.61 5.46 -0.56
C TYR A 138 -21.58 4.62 0.18
N CYS A 139 -20.46 5.25 0.54
CA CYS A 139 -19.40 4.63 1.32
C CYS A 139 -19.47 5.04 2.78
N ASP A 140 -19.25 4.08 3.65
CA ASP A 140 -18.99 4.28 5.06
C ASP A 140 -17.59 4.83 5.31
N LYS A 141 -17.41 5.40 6.50
CA LYS A 141 -16.11 5.92 6.96
C LYS A 141 -15.19 4.82 7.45
N GLU A 142 -15.77 3.77 8.02
CA GLU A 142 -15.09 2.62 8.60
C GLU A 142 -16.03 1.42 8.62
N PHE A 143 -15.45 0.22 8.74
CA PHE A 143 -16.23 -1.00 8.93
C PHE A 143 -16.87 -1.03 10.32
N ARG A 144 -18.09 -1.55 10.37
CA ARG A 144 -18.73 -1.96 11.61
C ARG A 144 -18.61 -3.46 11.80
N THR A 145 -19.00 -3.92 12.99
CA THR A 145 -18.87 -5.33 13.37
C THR A 145 -20.09 -6.17 13.01
N ASP A 146 -21.23 -5.56 12.71
CA ASP A 146 -22.41 -6.28 12.24
C ASP A 146 -22.21 -6.75 10.79
N LYS A 147 -22.78 -7.92 10.45
CA LYS A 147 -22.68 -8.52 9.11
C LYS A 147 -24.01 -8.51 8.38
N THR A 148 -24.92 -7.61 8.80
CA THR A 148 -26.27 -7.48 8.25
C THR A 148 -26.25 -6.91 6.85
N ASP A 149 -25.33 -5.99 6.59
CA ASP A 149 -25.17 -5.26 5.34
C ASP A 149 -23.70 -5.21 4.93
N VAL A 150 -23.44 -4.84 3.68
CA VAL A 150 -22.10 -4.61 3.15
C VAL A 150 -21.65 -3.18 3.47
N TYR A 151 -20.53 -3.04 4.18
CA TYR A 151 -19.85 -1.76 4.37
C TYR A 151 -18.88 -1.53 3.22
N ASN A 152 -18.89 -0.33 2.66
CA ASN A 152 -17.99 0.05 1.57
C ASN A 152 -17.12 1.21 2.04
N VAL A 153 -15.79 1.05 2.06
CA VAL A 153 -14.87 2.10 2.51
C VAL A 153 -13.85 2.39 1.42
N VAL A 154 -13.73 3.67 1.03
CA VAL A 154 -12.69 4.08 0.07
C VAL A 154 -11.34 4.16 0.78
N THR A 155 -10.35 3.44 0.26
CA THR A 155 -9.00 3.39 0.84
C THR A 155 -7.98 4.24 0.09
N ALA A 156 -8.11 4.34 -1.24
CA ALA A 156 -7.26 5.15 -2.11
C ALA A 156 -8.00 5.62 -3.37
N TRP A 157 -7.47 6.64 -4.03
CA TRP A 157 -8.02 7.18 -5.28
C TRP A 157 -6.92 7.65 -6.24
N ARG A 158 -7.19 7.68 -7.54
CA ARG A 158 -6.31 8.29 -8.55
C ARG A 158 -7.09 9.05 -9.59
N THR A 159 -6.44 9.99 -10.28
CA THR A 159 -7.08 10.69 -11.40
C THR A 159 -7.41 9.72 -12.52
N LEU A 160 -8.59 9.89 -13.13
CA LEU A 160 -8.92 9.15 -14.34
C LEU A 160 -7.92 9.50 -15.45
N PRO A 161 -7.51 8.52 -16.28
CA PRO A 161 -6.64 8.80 -17.42
C PRO A 161 -7.30 9.81 -18.35
N GLU A 162 -6.51 10.73 -18.93
CA GLU A 162 -7.05 11.67 -19.92
C GLU A 162 -7.74 10.89 -21.05
N PRO A 163 -8.95 11.30 -21.49
CA PRO A 163 -9.58 10.68 -22.64
C PRO A 163 -8.61 10.75 -23.83
N TYR A 164 -8.46 9.63 -24.55
CA TYR A 164 -7.56 9.54 -25.68
C TYR A 164 -7.86 10.68 -26.66
N LYS A 165 -6.92 11.62 -26.79
CA LYS A 165 -6.94 12.65 -27.82
C LYS A 165 -6.68 11.92 -29.13
N GLY A 166 -7.76 11.51 -29.82
CA GLY A 166 -7.67 11.01 -31.18
C GLY A 166 -6.87 12.00 -31.99
N GLY A 167 -5.75 11.54 -32.57
CA GLY A 167 -4.92 12.39 -33.42
C GLY A 167 -5.78 12.96 -34.55
N GLU A 168 -5.70 14.28 -34.74
CA GLU A 168 -6.23 14.98 -35.91
C GLU A 168 -5.63 14.44 -37.22
#